data_AF-A0A7C9NRW4-F1
#
_entry.id   AF-A0A7C9NRW4-F1
#
_cell.length_a   1.000
_cell.length_b   1.000
_cell.length_c   1.000
_cell.angle_alpha   90.00
_cell.angle_beta   90.00
_cell.angle_gamma   90.00
#
_symmetry.space_group_name_H-M   'P 1'
#
loop_
_entity.id
_entity.type
_entity.pdbx_description
1 polymer ?
#
loop_
_entity_poly.entity_id
_entity_poly.type
_entity_poly.pdbx_seq_one_letter_code
_entity_poly.pdbx_strand_id
1 'polypeptide(L)'
;MGVMKLAGMTLAGLVKQPETIQYPAEEKPAIPGHKGRVTVDVAQCILCGICQKRCPCGAIAVDKASRSWTIDRFRCVQCGSCVRECPKHCLTMDPARPAVAAKKHLDSFEVPERQKTKASAAKESAQS
;
A
#
# COMPACT_ATOMS: atom_id res chain seq x y z
N MET A 1 39.72 13.07 34.32
CA MET A 1 38.30 13.48 34.49
C MET A 1 37.31 12.87 33.50
N GLY A 2 37.72 12.29 32.35
CA GLY A 2 36.77 11.76 31.36
C GLY A 2 36.06 10.44 31.73
N VAL A 3 36.75 9.51 32.38
CA VAL A 3 36.25 8.15 32.63
C VAL A 3 35.07 8.12 33.62
N MET A 4 35.14 8.91 34.70
CA MET A 4 34.06 8.96 35.70
C MET A 4 32.76 9.56 35.16
N LYS A 5 32.85 10.54 34.26
CA LYS A 5 31.68 11.17 33.64
C LYS A 5 30.98 10.21 32.69
N LEU A 6 31.76 9.41 31.95
CA LEU A 6 31.25 8.36 31.06
C LEU A 6 30.59 7.24 31.86
N ALA A 7 31.22 6.80 32.95
CA ALA A 7 30.66 5.78 33.84
C ALA A 7 29.32 6.20 34.46
N GLY A 8 29.18 7.46 34.86
CA GLY A 8 27.90 7.99 35.37
C GLY A 8 26.80 8.01 34.29
N MET A 9 27.14 8.36 33.04
CA MET A 9 26.19 8.36 31.92
C MET A 9 25.76 6.94 31.51
N THR A 10 26.67 5.96 31.53
CA THR A 10 26.34 4.56 31.21
C THR A 10 25.50 3.92 32.31
N LEU A 11 25.82 4.19 33.59
CA LEU A 11 25.03 3.68 34.72
C LEU A 11 23.62 4.28 34.73
N ALA A 12 23.48 5.56 34.40
CA ALA A 12 22.18 6.21 34.21
C ALA A 12 21.37 5.64 33.03
N GLY A 13 22.04 5.06 32.03
CA GLY A 13 21.39 4.38 30.90
C GLY A 13 20.76 3.03 31.29
N LEU A 14 21.31 2.32 32.27
CA LEU A 14 20.80 1.01 32.72
C LEU A 14 19.45 1.10 33.44
N VAL A 15 19.17 2.23 34.09
CA VAL A 15 17.93 2.46 34.86
C VAL A 15 16.79 3.00 33.97
N LYS A 16 17.13 3.59 32.82
CA LYS A 16 16.12 4.10 31.87
C LYS A 16 15.45 2.94 31.15
N GLN A 17 14.15 3.05 30.91
CA GLN A 17 13.42 2.08 30.10
C GLN A 17 14.07 1.97 28.71
N PRO A 18 14.27 0.74 28.19
CA PRO A 18 14.78 0.58 26.84
C PRO A 18 13.76 1.08 25.83
N GLU A 19 14.22 1.90 24.87
CA GLU A 19 13.41 2.41 23.75
C GLU A 19 12.99 1.29 22.77
N THR A 20 13.55 0.09 22.92
CA THR A 20 13.28 -1.05 22.04
C THR A 20 11.88 -1.62 22.27
N ILE A 21 11.11 -1.75 21.19
CA ILE A 21 9.87 -2.54 21.17
C ILE A 21 10.18 -4.02 20.98
N GLN A 22 9.42 -4.91 21.62
CA GLN A 22 9.58 -6.35 21.47
C GLN A 22 8.86 -6.87 20.22
N TYR A 23 9.44 -6.70 19.03
CA TYR A 23 8.89 -7.30 17.80
C TYR A 23 9.08 -8.83 17.82
N PRO A 24 8.07 -9.66 17.51
CA PRO A 24 6.74 -9.36 16.98
C PRO A 24 5.60 -9.31 18.01
N ALA A 25 5.90 -9.38 19.31
CA ALA A 25 4.88 -9.35 20.37
C ALA A 25 4.19 -7.98 20.51
N GLU A 26 4.95 -6.89 20.33
CA GLU A 26 4.45 -5.52 20.31
C GLU A 26 4.84 -4.86 18.98
N GLU A 27 3.85 -4.32 18.26
CA GLU A 27 4.05 -3.63 16.99
C GLU A 27 3.91 -2.12 17.16
N LYS A 28 4.76 -1.37 16.46
CA LYS A 28 4.65 0.09 16.42
C LYS A 28 3.43 0.49 15.57
N PRO A 29 2.57 1.42 16.05
CA PRO A 29 1.46 1.91 15.25
C PRO A 29 1.97 2.56 13.95
N ALA A 30 1.20 2.36 12.88
CA ALA A 30 1.53 2.93 11.58
C ALA A 30 1.38 4.46 11.61
N ILE A 31 2.36 5.17 11.06
CA ILE A 31 2.37 6.63 11.01
C ILE A 31 1.39 7.10 9.90
N PRO A 32 0.57 8.15 10.13
CA PRO A 32 -0.32 8.69 9.10
C PRO A 32 0.46 9.09 7.85
N GLY A 33 -0.03 8.69 6.67
CA GLY A 33 0.60 9.01 5.39
C GLY A 33 1.82 8.15 5.03
N HIS A 34 2.17 7.16 5.85
CA HIS A 34 3.21 6.18 5.51
C HIS A 34 2.81 5.40 4.24
N LYS A 35 3.77 5.20 3.34
CA LYS A 35 3.58 4.52 2.06
C LYS A 35 3.89 3.02 2.20
N GLY A 36 3.01 2.30 2.89
CA GLY A 36 3.18 0.86 3.13
C GLY A 36 2.74 0.02 1.92
N ARG A 37 1.52 -0.52 1.97
CA ARG A 37 1.00 -1.49 1.02
C ARG A 37 0.07 -0.84 -0.01
N VAL A 38 0.27 -1.13 -1.29
CA VAL A 38 -0.71 -0.78 -2.33
C VAL A 38 -1.91 -1.73 -2.20
N THR A 39 -3.10 -1.16 -2.03
CA THR A 39 -4.38 -1.86 -2.00
C THR A 39 -5.25 -1.36 -3.17
N VAL A 40 -6.07 -2.25 -3.71
CA VAL A 40 -6.96 -1.95 -4.84
C VAL A 40 -8.41 -2.22 -4.43
N ASP A 41 -9.28 -1.27 -4.70
CA ASP A 41 -10.72 -1.50 -4.75
C ASP A 41 -11.08 -2.03 -6.13
N VAL A 42 -11.26 -3.35 -6.21
CA VAL A 42 -11.60 -4.06 -7.45
C VAL A 42 -12.94 -3.64 -8.02
N ALA A 43 -13.91 -3.22 -7.19
CA ALA A 43 -15.24 -2.86 -7.66
C ALA A 43 -15.22 -1.55 -8.47
N GLN A 44 -14.32 -0.63 -8.11
CA GLN A 44 -14.19 0.67 -8.78
C GLN A 44 -13.21 0.62 -9.97
N CYS A 45 -12.34 -0.39 -10.05
CA CYS A 45 -11.38 -0.55 -11.12
C CYS A 45 -12.06 -0.71 -12.49
N ILE A 46 -11.61 0.06 -13.49
CA ILE A 46 -12.06 -0.01 -14.90
C ILE A 46 -11.05 -0.70 -15.82
N LEU A 47 -9.99 -1.31 -15.26
CA LEU A 47 -8.92 -1.96 -16.01
C LEU A 47 -8.29 -1.05 -17.09
N CYS A 48 -8.15 0.25 -16.81
CA CYS A 48 -7.63 1.22 -17.79
C CYS A 48 -6.15 1.00 -18.16
N GLY A 49 -5.37 0.33 -17.29
CA GLY A 49 -3.95 0.05 -17.51
C GLY A 49 -2.99 1.23 -17.29
N ILE A 50 -3.48 2.40 -16.86
CA ILE A 50 -2.63 3.57 -16.60
C ILE A 50 -1.64 3.30 -15.46
N CYS A 51 -2.07 2.60 -14.42
CA CYS A 51 -1.21 2.22 -13.29
C CYS A 51 -0.04 1.31 -13.69
N GLN A 52 -0.23 0.43 -14.68
CA GLN A 52 0.83 -0.39 -15.27
C GLN A 52 1.84 0.47 -16.04
N LYS A 53 1.36 1.38 -16.90
CA LYS A 53 2.22 2.28 -17.68
C LYS A 53 3.02 3.25 -16.82
N ARG A 54 2.42 3.75 -15.72
CA ARG A 54 3.08 4.72 -14.83
C ARG A 54 4.02 4.08 -13.81
N CYS A 55 4.00 2.75 -13.65
CA CYS A 55 4.85 2.06 -12.70
C CYS A 55 6.32 2.10 -13.17
N PRO A 56 7.24 2.78 -12.43
CA PRO A 56 8.64 2.88 -12.86
C PRO A 56 9.35 1.53 -12.90
N CYS A 57 8.91 0.58 -12.07
CA CYS A 57 9.50 -0.75 -11.98
C CYS A 57 8.72 -1.80 -12.80
N GLY A 58 7.60 -1.45 -13.41
CA GLY A 58 6.74 -2.43 -14.10
C GLY A 58 6.24 -3.57 -13.19
N ALA A 59 5.84 -3.22 -11.96
CA ALA A 59 5.38 -4.18 -10.94
C ALA A 59 3.88 -4.55 -11.08
N ILE A 60 3.11 -3.79 -11.85
CA ILE A 60 1.66 -3.98 -12.00
C ILE A 60 1.39 -4.52 -13.41
N ALA A 61 0.58 -5.56 -13.51
CA ALA A 61 0.04 -6.08 -14.75
C ALA A 61 -1.49 -5.96 -14.73
N VAL A 62 -2.06 -5.47 -15.83
CA VAL A 62 -3.52 -5.37 -16.00
C VAL A 62 -3.89 -6.12 -17.26
N ASP A 63 -4.72 -7.15 -17.11
CA ASP A 63 -5.29 -7.87 -18.24
C ASP A 63 -6.78 -7.58 -18.37
N LYS A 64 -7.18 -7.04 -19.52
CA LYS A 64 -8.58 -6.74 -19.83
C LYS A 64 -9.36 -7.97 -20.27
N ALA A 65 -8.70 -8.95 -20.89
CA ALA A 65 -9.34 -10.16 -21.39
C ALA A 65 -9.70 -11.10 -20.22
N SER A 66 -8.74 -11.38 -19.34
CA SER A 66 -8.97 -12.16 -18.11
C SER A 66 -9.53 -11.33 -16.94
N ARG A 67 -9.73 -10.02 -17.15
CA ARG A 67 -10.23 -9.07 -16.13
C ARG A 67 -9.45 -9.11 -14.82
N SER A 68 -8.14 -9.38 -14.90
CA SER A 68 -7.27 -9.52 -13.74
C SER A 68 -6.41 -8.28 -13.55
N TRP A 69 -6.21 -7.90 -12.29
CA TRP A 69 -5.26 -6.91 -11.86
C TRP A 69 -4.24 -7.59 -10.94
N THR A 70 -2.98 -7.61 -11.35
CA THR A 70 -1.92 -8.32 -10.63
C THR A 70 -0.81 -7.35 -10.21
N ILE A 71 -0.28 -7.53 -9.00
CA ILE A 71 0.87 -6.78 -8.50
C ILE A 71 1.97 -7.71 -7.98
N ASP A 72 3.17 -7.53 -8.50
CA ASP A 72 4.41 -8.09 -7.95
C ASP A 72 4.90 -7.21 -6.80
N ARG A 73 4.70 -7.68 -5.57
CA ARG A 73 5.12 -6.97 -4.37
C ARG A 73 6.64 -6.89 -4.21
N PHE A 74 7.37 -7.84 -4.77
CA PHE A 74 8.83 -7.86 -4.69
C PHE A 74 9.48 -6.85 -5.65
N ARG A 75 8.74 -6.45 -6.69
CA ARG A 75 9.16 -5.41 -7.63
C ARG A 75 8.65 -4.01 -7.26
N CYS A 76 7.64 -3.92 -6.40
CA CYS A 76 7.03 -2.66 -6.00
C CYS A 76 7.94 -1.87 -5.05
N VAL A 77 8.39 -0.69 -5.47
CA VAL A 77 9.18 0.25 -4.64
C VAL A 77 8.33 1.25 -3.84
N GLN A 78 7.01 1.03 -3.73
CA GLN A 78 6.09 1.82 -2.89
C GLN A 78 6.09 3.34 -3.17
N CYS A 79 6.44 3.77 -4.39
CA CYS A 79 6.51 5.20 -4.76
C CYS A 79 5.14 5.92 -4.72
N GLY A 80 4.04 5.18 -4.91
CA GLY A 80 2.67 5.70 -4.94
C GLY A 80 2.28 6.41 -6.24
N SER A 81 3.04 6.28 -7.34
CA SER A 81 2.69 6.89 -8.63
C SER A 81 1.42 6.28 -9.23
N CYS A 82 1.16 4.99 -9.02
CA CYS A 82 -0.08 4.34 -9.46
C CYS A 82 -1.33 4.89 -8.78
N VAL A 83 -1.24 5.26 -7.49
CA VAL A 83 -2.34 5.85 -6.71
C VAL A 83 -2.67 7.26 -7.22
N ARG A 84 -1.65 8.08 -7.48
CA ARG A 84 -1.82 9.45 -7.97
C ARG A 84 -2.42 9.52 -9.36
N GLU A 85 -2.01 8.61 -10.25
CA GLU A 85 -2.43 8.62 -11.66
C GLU A 85 -3.74 7.86 -11.91
N CYS A 86 -4.32 7.22 -10.89
CA CYS A 86 -5.54 6.45 -11.10
C CYS A 86 -6.74 7.38 -11.30
N PRO A 87 -7.41 7.39 -12.47
CA PRO A 87 -8.51 8.31 -12.77
C PRO A 87 -9.78 8.01 -11.96
N LYS A 88 -9.89 6.79 -11.43
CA LYS A 88 -10.99 6.38 -10.54
C LYS A 88 -10.60 6.39 -9.07
N HIS A 89 -9.36 6.75 -8.74
CA HIS A 89 -8.83 6.75 -7.38
C HIS A 89 -9.09 5.43 -6.61
N CYS A 90 -9.15 4.30 -7.33
CA CYS A 90 -9.45 2.98 -6.75
C CYS A 90 -8.22 2.32 -6.09
N LEU A 91 -7.07 2.98 -6.08
CA LEU A 91 -5.84 2.49 -5.47
C LEU A 91 -5.53 3.34 -4.25
N THR A 92 -5.14 2.71 -3.15
CA THR A 92 -4.73 3.42 -1.93
C THR A 92 -3.40 2.88 -1.39
N MET A 93 -2.71 3.72 -0.62
CA MET A 93 -1.52 3.32 0.14
C MET A 93 -1.93 3.07 1.58
N ASP A 94 -2.01 1.80 1.95
CA ASP A 94 -2.17 1.36 3.33
C ASP A 94 -0.86 1.63 4.10
N PRO A 95 -0.88 2.37 5.22
CA PRO A 95 0.32 2.67 5.99
C PRO A 95 0.88 1.45 6.75
N ALA A 96 0.13 0.35 6.83
CA ALA A 96 0.58 -0.87 7.50
C ALA A 96 1.91 -1.40 6.96
N ARG A 97 2.77 -1.87 7.87
CA ARG A 97 4.00 -2.56 7.51
C ARG A 97 3.63 -3.88 6.84
N PRO A 98 4.17 -4.20 5.65
CA PRO A 98 3.90 -5.49 5.03
C PRO A 98 4.52 -6.62 5.87
N ALA A 99 3.76 -7.70 6.07
CA ALA A 99 4.28 -8.91 6.69
C ALA A 99 5.44 -9.50 5.86
N VAL A 100 6.42 -10.09 6.55
CA VAL A 100 7.56 -10.73 5.90
C VAL A 100 7.07 -11.97 5.14
N ALA A 101 7.26 -11.99 3.83
CA ALA A 101 6.90 -13.13 2.99
C ALA A 101 8.11 -14.03 2.76
N ALA A 102 7.97 -15.33 3.03
CA ALA A 102 9.03 -16.32 2.82
C ALA A 102 9.27 -16.65 1.33
N LYS A 103 8.28 -16.39 0.46
CA LYS A 103 8.33 -16.71 -0.97
C LYS A 103 7.84 -15.54 -1.81
N LYS A 104 8.39 -15.46 -3.03
CA LYS A 104 7.90 -14.56 -4.07
C LYS A 104 6.48 -14.94 -4.43
N HIS A 105 5.56 -13.97 -4.37
CA HIS A 105 4.16 -14.17 -4.71
C HIS A 105 3.65 -12.96 -5.50
N LEU A 106 2.71 -13.26 -6.39
CA LEU A 106 1.98 -12.30 -7.20
C LEU A 106 0.58 -12.21 -6.61
N ASP A 107 0.18 -11.01 -6.21
CA ASP A 107 -1.18 -10.78 -5.75
C ASP A 107 -2.05 -10.49 -6.96
N SER A 108 -2.88 -11.45 -7.34
CA SER A 108 -3.86 -11.31 -8.41
C SER A 108 -5.24 -11.07 -7.84
N PHE A 109 -5.92 -10.06 -8.35
CA PHE A 109 -7.28 -9.70 -7.98
C PHE A 109 -8.16 -9.71 -9.24
N GLU A 110 -9.32 -10.36 -9.14
CA GLU A 110 -10.28 -10.42 -10.24
C GLU A 110 -11.28 -9.26 -10.13
N VAL A 111 -11.46 -8.51 -11.22
CA VAL A 111 -12.34 -7.34 -11.25
C VAL A 111 -13.77 -7.76 -11.60
N PRO A 112 -14.73 -7.63 -10.66
CA PRO A 112 -16.09 -8.10 -10.87
C PRO A 112 -16.76 -7.38 -12.04
N GLU A 113 -17.70 -8.06 -12.69
CA GLU A 113 -18.50 -7.47 -13.75
C GLU A 113 -19.38 -6.36 -13.18
N ARG A 114 -19.18 -5.14 -13.70
CA ARG A 114 -19.87 -3.96 -13.21
C ARG A 114 -21.30 -4.00 -13.71
N GLN A 115 -22.21 -4.52 -12.90
CA GLN A 115 -23.64 -4.38 -13.15
C GLN A 115 -23.96 -2.89 -13.17
N LYS A 116 -24.40 -2.37 -14.33
CA LYS A 116 -24.92 -1.01 -14.47
C LYS A 116 -26.20 -0.91 -13.63
N THR A 117 -26.08 -0.70 -12.32
CA THR A 117 -27.23 -0.40 -11.48
C THR A 117 -27.73 0.99 -11.82
N LYS A 118 -29.05 1.14 -11.81
CA LYS A 118 -29.89 2.15 -12.46
C LYS A 118 -29.67 3.62 -12.01
N ALA A 119 -28.59 3.92 -11.28
CA ALA A 119 -28.25 5.27 -10.82
C ALA A 119 -27.65 6.17 -11.93
N SER A 120 -27.06 5.61 -12.98
CA SER A 120 -26.58 6.39 -14.13
C SER A 120 -27.70 6.81 -15.09
N ALA A 121 -28.83 6.11 -15.11
CA ALA A 121 -29.99 6.47 -15.93
C ALA A 121 -30.73 7.72 -15.42
N ALA A 122 -30.61 8.06 -14.13
CA ALA A 122 -31.26 9.23 -13.54
C ALA A 122 -30.48 10.54 -13.73
N LYS A 123 -29.22 10.49 -14.20
CA LYS A 123 -28.41 11.70 -14.46
C LYS A 123 -28.38 12.12 -15.94
N GLU A 124 -28.71 11.22 -16.87
CA GLU A 124 -28.85 11.57 -18.30
C GLU A 124 -30.23 12.17 -18.64
N SER A 125 -31.26 11.98 -17.83
CA SER A 125 -32.61 12.52 -18.05
C SER A 125 -32.89 13.90 -17.43
N ALA A 126 -31.91 14.50 -16.75
CA ALA A 126 -32.01 15.85 -16.16
C ALA A 126 -31.19 16.91 -16.92
N GLN A 127 -30.62 16.55 -18.08
CA GLN A 127 -29.90 17.44 -19.00
C GLN A 127 -30.58 17.50 -20.38
N SER A 128 -31.88 17.29 -20.42
CA SER A 128 -32.79 17.63 -21.52
C SER A 128 -33.97 18.41 -20.97
#